data_AF-A0A8S0VKM4-F1
#
_entry.id   AF-A0A8S0VKM4-F1
#
_cell.length_a   1.000
_cell.length_b   1.000
_cell.length_c   1.000
_cell.angle_alpha   90.00
_cell.angle_beta   90.00
_cell.angle_gamma   90.00
#
_symmetry.space_group_name_H-M   'P 1'
#
loop_
_entity.id
_entity.type
_entity.pdbx_description
1 polymer ?
#
loop_
_entity_poly.entity_id
_entity_poly.type
_entity_poly.pdbx_seq_one_letter_code
_entity_poly.pdbx_strand_id
1 'polypeptide(L)'
;MEAERKAAQLSGDTTALLPVLPFHEKITYRAGNKTICCLEGGRIGIQYETSFAGEPCDLYHCVLESKSFLEKMTVLEHTVPFFLLIREAENDFLSSNAMKFIDHMGDLLQAYVDRREQVRLIKELYGNQIGELYHSLPYHMVEFFLDDFDCKVTLSLKYAEDLRSVLPTGVSVLAWPMHAVTMNTKEETQPIPTRLSYAEDALRSMSLPEAYAEIVLNLPQVLKETYPQENFA
;
A
#
# COMPACT_ATOMS: atom_id res chain seq x y z
N MET A 1 39.40 14.50 33.92
CA MET A 1 39.09 15.34 32.75
C MET A 1 37.60 15.21 32.55
N GLU A 2 36.89 16.26 32.94
CA GLU A 2 35.44 16.26 33.19
C GLU A 2 34.62 16.22 31.90
N ALA A 3 33.41 15.67 32.04
CA ALA A 3 32.38 15.57 31.02
C ALA A 3 31.69 16.93 30.80
N GLU A 4 31.51 17.32 29.54
CA GLU A 4 30.56 18.38 29.18
C GLU A 4 29.32 17.76 28.52
N ARG A 5 28.26 17.67 29.32
CA ARG A 5 26.87 17.54 28.88
C ARG A 5 26.43 18.87 28.26
N LYS A 6 25.87 18.85 27.05
CA LYS A 6 25.03 19.97 26.57
C LYS A 6 23.58 19.55 26.50
N ALA A 7 22.83 20.04 27.47
CA ALA A 7 21.38 20.16 27.42
C ALA A 7 21.03 21.40 26.57
N ALA A 8 20.10 21.25 25.64
CA ALA A 8 19.41 22.38 25.01
C ALA A 8 17.91 22.20 25.26
N GLN A 9 17.34 23.11 26.04
CA GLN A 9 15.91 23.27 26.24
C GLN A 9 15.44 24.57 25.57
N LEU A 10 14.36 24.41 24.79
CA LEU A 10 13.21 25.30 24.61
C LEU A 10 13.33 26.66 23.87
N SER A 11 12.73 26.66 22.68
CA SER A 11 11.85 27.71 22.13
C SER A 11 10.96 26.95 21.13
N GLY A 12 9.65 26.73 21.31
CA GLY A 12 8.60 27.68 21.59
C GLY A 12 7.83 27.95 20.29
N ASP A 13 6.90 27.07 19.89
CA ASP A 13 5.66 27.46 19.20
C ASP A 13 4.62 26.33 19.10
N THR A 14 3.35 26.74 19.10
CA THR A 14 2.15 25.99 19.48
C THR A 14 1.44 25.40 18.27
N THR A 15 1.36 24.08 18.07
CA THR A 15 0.25 23.44 17.32
C THR A 15 0.11 21.93 17.60
N ALA A 16 -1.13 21.50 17.87
CA ALA A 16 -1.69 20.15 17.84
C ALA A 16 -1.25 19.11 18.91
N LEU A 17 -2.18 18.85 19.83
CA LEU A 17 -2.18 17.81 20.85
C LEU A 17 -2.28 16.41 20.22
N LEU A 18 -1.19 15.65 20.27
CA LEU A 18 -1.22 14.18 20.38
C LEU A 18 -0.59 13.81 21.72
N PRO A 19 -1.06 12.77 22.43
CA PRO A 19 -0.45 12.38 23.69
C PRO A 19 0.92 11.77 23.40
N VAL A 20 1.95 12.61 23.34
CA VAL A 20 3.34 12.21 23.51
C VAL A 20 3.42 11.60 24.90
N LEU A 21 3.45 10.27 24.96
CA LEU A 21 3.64 9.53 26.20
C LEU A 21 4.86 10.12 26.95
N PRO A 22 4.77 10.34 28.28
CA PRO A 22 5.83 10.99 29.05
C PRO A 22 6.97 9.99 29.29
N PHE A 23 7.76 9.69 28.25
CA PHE A 23 8.95 8.84 28.36
C PHE A 23 10.17 9.71 28.66
N HIS A 24 10.22 10.26 29.86
CA HIS A 24 11.19 11.30 30.23
C HIS A 24 12.63 10.80 30.47
N GLU A 25 12.94 9.52 30.24
CA GLU A 25 14.28 8.91 30.45
C GLU A 25 14.64 7.77 29.47
N LYS A 26 13.96 7.63 28.33
CA LYS A 26 14.23 6.52 27.39
C LYS A 26 15.17 6.96 26.27
N ILE A 27 16.28 6.22 26.11
CA ILE A 27 17.16 6.36 24.94
C ILE A 27 16.29 6.12 23.70
N THR A 28 16.20 7.16 22.88
CA THR A 28 15.43 7.17 21.64
C THR A 28 16.37 7.48 20.49
N TYR A 29 16.32 6.66 19.45
CA TYR A 29 17.12 6.79 18.25
C TYR A 29 16.22 6.92 17.04
N ARG A 30 16.43 7.95 16.21
CA ARG A 30 15.69 8.15 14.96
C ARG A 30 16.60 7.83 13.78
N ALA A 31 16.14 6.94 12.90
CA ALA A 31 16.80 6.60 11.65
C ALA A 31 15.81 6.73 10.50
N GLY A 32 15.91 7.84 9.76
CA GLY A 32 14.95 8.18 8.71
C GLY A 32 13.53 8.29 9.29
N ASN A 33 12.61 7.50 8.72
CA ASN A 33 11.21 7.42 9.12
C ASN A 33 10.94 6.43 10.26
N LYS A 34 11.98 5.99 10.98
CA LYS A 34 11.88 5.00 12.05
C LYS A 34 12.37 5.58 13.37
N THR A 35 11.57 5.42 14.41
CA THR A 35 11.91 5.83 15.78
C THR A 35 12.01 4.59 16.65
N ILE A 36 13.18 4.34 17.23
CA ILE A 36 13.50 3.19 18.06
C ILE A 36 13.67 3.66 19.51
N CYS A 37 12.97 3.04 20.45
CA CYS A 37 13.04 3.39 21.86
C CYS A 37 13.28 2.16 22.75
N CYS A 38 14.16 2.32 23.74
CA CYS A 38 14.34 1.28 24.76
C CYS A 38 13.14 1.27 25.71
N LEU A 39 12.52 0.11 25.89
CA LEU A 39 11.42 -0.10 26.82
C LEU A 39 11.90 -0.90 28.04
N GLU A 40 11.06 -0.97 29.07
CA GLU A 40 11.37 -1.76 30.27
C GLU A 40 11.37 -3.26 29.95
N GLY A 41 12.16 -4.04 30.70
CA GLY A 41 12.14 -5.51 30.62
C GLY A 41 12.83 -6.10 29.38
N GLY A 42 13.88 -5.46 28.85
CA GLY A 42 14.62 -5.99 27.69
C GLY A 42 13.83 -5.87 26.37
N ARG A 43 12.93 -4.89 26.29
CA ARG A 43 12.06 -4.65 25.15
C ARG A 43 12.52 -3.46 24.34
N ILE A 44 12.26 -3.50 23.04
CA ILE A 44 12.53 -2.41 22.11
C ILE A 44 11.23 -2.07 21.40
N GLY A 45 10.82 -0.80 21.50
CA GLY A 45 9.71 -0.26 20.73
C GLY A 45 10.23 0.35 19.44
N ILE A 46 9.53 0.11 18.34
CA ILE A 46 9.81 0.67 17.03
C ILE A 46 8.53 1.32 16.53
N GLN A 47 8.63 2.56 16.09
CA GLN A 47 7.60 3.28 15.38
C GLN A 47 8.06 3.51 13.93
N TYR A 48 7.20 3.19 12.98
CA TYR A 48 7.35 3.43 11.57
C TYR A 48 6.42 4.57 11.16
N GLU A 49 6.99 5.63 10.61
CA GLU A 49 6.27 6.75 10.01
C GLU A 49 6.18 6.49 8.51
N THR A 50 4.99 6.42 7.93
CA THR A 50 4.82 6.34 6.48
C THR A 50 4.41 7.70 5.92
N SER A 51 4.70 7.94 4.65
CA SER A 51 4.28 9.15 3.95
C SER A 51 3.93 8.84 2.50
N PHE A 52 3.12 9.70 1.89
CA PHE A 52 2.81 9.62 0.48
C PHE A 52 2.86 11.03 -0.11
N ALA A 53 3.60 11.19 -1.22
CA ALA A 53 3.84 12.50 -1.85
C ALA A 53 4.36 13.59 -0.88
N GLY A 54 5.11 13.19 0.16
CA GLY A 54 5.66 14.10 1.18
C GLY A 54 4.74 14.34 2.38
N GLU A 55 3.48 13.94 2.31
CA GLU A 55 2.51 14.09 3.41
C GLU A 55 2.53 12.86 4.33
N PRO A 56 2.45 13.05 5.66
CA PRO A 56 2.43 11.94 6.60
C PRO A 56 1.14 11.13 6.46
N CYS A 57 1.27 9.80 6.52
CA CYS A 57 0.15 8.87 6.51
C CYS A 57 -0.04 8.23 7.90
N ASP A 58 0.06 6.91 8.00
CA ASP A 58 -0.17 6.20 9.25
C ASP A 58 1.13 5.98 10.04
N LEU A 59 0.95 5.78 11.34
CA LEU A 59 1.99 5.28 12.22
C LEU A 59 1.76 3.80 12.48
N TYR A 60 2.82 3.01 12.30
CA TYR A 60 2.82 1.61 12.70
C TYR A 60 3.81 1.38 13.82
N HIS A 61 3.52 0.41 14.68
CA HIS A 61 4.34 0.10 15.85
C HIS A 61 4.67 -1.39 15.87
N CYS A 62 5.86 -1.69 16.38
CA CYS A 62 6.33 -3.05 16.63
C CYS A 62 7.12 -3.05 17.95
N VAL A 63 6.82 -4.01 18.83
CA VAL A 63 7.55 -4.23 20.07
C VAL A 63 8.27 -5.55 19.96
N LEU A 64 9.60 -5.49 20.09
CA LEU A 64 10.46 -6.65 20.15
C LEU A 64 10.82 -6.97 21.59
N GLU A 65 10.84 -8.24 21.94
CA GLU A 65 11.23 -8.73 23.27
C GLU A 65 12.39 -9.72 23.16
N SER A 66 13.36 -9.59 24.07
CA SER A 66 14.33 -10.63 24.37
C SER A 66 14.24 -10.96 25.86
N LYS A 67 13.81 -12.18 26.18
CA LYS A 67 13.65 -12.64 27.57
C LYS A 67 14.98 -13.01 28.24
N SER A 68 16.01 -13.28 27.43
CA SER A 68 17.36 -13.60 27.89
C SER A 68 18.35 -13.36 26.75
N PHE A 69 19.62 -13.08 27.09
CA PHE A 69 20.70 -12.94 26.10
C PHE A 69 20.95 -14.20 25.26
N LEU A 70 20.47 -15.36 25.70
CA LEU A 70 20.51 -16.63 24.97
C LEU A 70 19.27 -16.88 24.11
N GLU A 71 18.19 -16.13 24.33
CA GLU A 71 16.92 -16.33 23.64
C GLU A 71 16.81 -15.40 22.43
N LYS A 72 16.32 -15.95 21.31
CA LYS A 72 16.10 -15.19 20.08
C LYS A 72 15.15 -14.02 20.38
N MET A 73 15.45 -12.85 19.82
CA MET A 73 14.54 -11.72 19.86
C MET A 73 13.27 -12.03 19.06
N THR A 74 12.10 -11.74 19.63
CA THR A 74 10.80 -12.06 19.03
C THR A 74 9.88 -10.85 18.96
N VAL A 75 8.89 -10.90 18.07
CA VAL A 75 7.85 -9.87 17.98
C VAL A 75 6.77 -10.16 19.02
N LEU A 76 6.64 -9.25 19.99
CA LEU A 76 5.68 -9.31 21.09
C LEU A 76 4.32 -8.74 20.66
N GLU A 77 4.31 -7.49 20.18
CA GLU A 77 3.11 -6.74 19.80
C GLU A 77 3.37 -5.91 18.54
N HIS A 78 2.36 -5.70 17.70
CA HIS A 78 2.48 -4.83 16.53
C HIS A 78 1.12 -4.34 16.02
N THR A 79 1.13 -3.28 15.21
CA THR A 79 -0.03 -2.79 14.45
C THR A 79 0.05 -3.11 12.96
N VAL A 80 1.08 -3.86 12.53
CA VAL A 80 1.28 -4.26 11.13
C VAL A 80 0.09 -5.09 10.61
N PRO A 81 -0.47 -4.76 9.43
CA PRO A 81 -1.55 -5.54 8.82
C PRO A 81 -1.19 -7.02 8.65
N PHE A 82 -2.14 -7.91 8.95
CA PHE A 82 -1.90 -9.36 9.02
C PHE A 82 -1.38 -9.97 7.70
N PHE A 83 -1.72 -9.37 6.55
CA PHE A 83 -1.30 -9.83 5.23
C PHE A 83 0.13 -9.40 4.84
N LEU A 84 0.83 -8.61 5.66
CA LEU A 84 2.25 -8.26 5.46
C LEU A 84 3.23 -9.24 6.14
N LEU A 85 2.72 -10.36 6.65
CA LEU A 85 3.49 -11.55 7.05
C LEU A 85 4.71 -11.27 7.96
N ILE A 86 4.54 -10.41 8.96
CA ILE A 86 5.61 -10.04 9.92
C ILE A 86 6.32 -11.23 10.58
N ARG A 87 5.65 -12.38 10.71
CA ARG A 87 6.22 -13.62 11.27
C ARG A 87 7.30 -14.23 10.36
N GLU A 88 7.18 -14.07 9.04
CA GLU A 88 8.22 -14.49 8.10
C GLU A 88 9.46 -13.61 8.27
N ALA A 89 9.28 -12.28 8.29
CA ALA A 89 10.37 -11.34 8.55
C ALA A 89 11.05 -11.59 9.91
N GLU A 90 10.28 -11.90 10.96
CA GLU A 90 10.81 -12.28 12.28
C GLU A 90 11.69 -13.54 12.20
N ASN A 91 11.25 -14.55 11.44
CA ASN A 91 11.99 -15.79 11.28
C ASN A 91 13.31 -15.57 10.54
N ASP A 92 13.27 -14.78 9.48
CA ASP A 92 14.40 -14.57 8.57
C ASP A 92 15.45 -13.60 9.12
N PHE A 93 15.01 -12.54 9.81
CA PHE A 93 15.89 -11.42 10.15
C PHE A 93 16.25 -11.32 11.63
N LEU A 94 15.32 -11.56 12.57
CA LEU A 94 15.61 -11.31 14.00
C LEU A 94 16.64 -12.26 14.61
N SER A 95 16.87 -13.43 14.00
CA SER A 95 17.93 -14.37 14.43
C SER A 95 19.32 -13.91 14.04
N SER A 96 19.44 -13.04 13.02
CA SER A 96 20.72 -12.63 12.46
C SER A 96 21.03 -11.16 12.73
N ASN A 97 20.08 -10.26 12.46
CA ASN A 97 20.27 -8.83 12.58
C ASN A 97 18.92 -8.09 12.75
N ALA A 98 18.70 -7.55 13.94
CA ALA A 98 17.50 -6.77 14.27
C ALA A 98 17.33 -5.54 13.37
N MET A 99 18.41 -4.89 12.92
CA MET A 99 18.31 -3.76 11.99
C MET A 99 17.76 -4.19 10.63
N LYS A 100 18.12 -5.38 10.13
CA LYS A 100 17.55 -5.89 8.86
C LYS A 100 16.05 -6.10 8.98
N PHE A 101 15.57 -6.62 10.11
CA PHE A 101 14.14 -6.75 10.37
C PHE A 101 13.48 -5.36 10.38
N ILE A 102 14.07 -4.42 11.12
CA ILE A 102 13.55 -3.06 11.26
C ILE A 102 13.43 -2.39 9.88
N ASP A 103 14.49 -2.42 9.08
CA ASP A 103 14.49 -1.82 7.74
C ASP A 103 13.50 -2.50 6.80
N HIS A 104 13.50 -3.85 6.77
CA HIS A 104 12.59 -4.63 5.94
C HIS A 104 11.11 -4.32 6.23
N MET A 105 10.72 -4.27 7.51
CA MET A 105 9.35 -3.92 7.89
C MET A 105 8.98 -2.49 7.50
N GLY A 106 9.94 -1.56 7.62
CA GLY A 106 9.73 -0.17 7.18
C GLY A 106 9.44 -0.09 5.68
N ASP A 107 10.21 -0.80 4.86
CA ASP A 107 10.03 -0.84 3.41
C ASP A 107 8.69 -1.50 3.01
N LEU A 108 8.31 -2.60 3.67
CA LEU A 108 7.02 -3.27 3.43
C LEU A 108 5.84 -2.36 3.74
N LEU A 109 5.87 -1.67 4.88
CA LEU A 109 4.81 -0.76 5.31
C LEU A 109 4.70 0.44 4.38
N GLN A 110 5.83 1.01 3.97
CA GLN A 110 5.86 2.13 3.03
C GLN A 110 5.26 1.73 1.67
N ALA A 111 5.68 0.60 1.10
CA ALA A 111 5.15 0.11 -0.18
C ALA A 111 3.65 -0.21 -0.11
N TYR A 112 3.17 -0.76 1.01
CA TYR A 112 1.75 -0.97 1.25
C TYR A 112 0.96 0.34 1.25
N VAL A 113 1.46 1.36 1.96
CA VAL A 113 0.83 2.67 2.01
C VAL A 113 0.83 3.33 0.64
N ASP A 114 1.94 3.28 -0.10
CA ASP A 114 2.01 3.85 -1.45
C ASP A 114 0.95 3.25 -2.38
N ARG A 115 0.77 1.92 -2.36
CA ARG A 115 -0.27 1.24 -3.17
C ARG A 115 -1.67 1.65 -2.75
N ARG A 116 -1.95 1.74 -1.44
CA ARG A 116 -3.24 2.21 -0.93
C ARG A 116 -3.52 3.64 -1.37
N GLU A 117 -2.57 4.53 -1.18
CA GLU A 117 -2.74 5.95 -1.47
C GLU A 117 -2.89 6.20 -2.97
N GLN A 118 -2.26 5.39 -3.82
CA GLN A 118 -2.55 5.41 -5.26
C GLN A 118 -4.03 5.10 -5.56
N VAL A 119 -4.65 4.12 -4.90
CA VAL A 119 -6.09 3.82 -5.05
C VAL A 119 -6.97 4.94 -4.48
N ARG A 120 -6.56 5.56 -3.37
CA ARG A 120 -7.25 6.75 -2.84
C ARG A 120 -7.17 7.92 -3.84
N LEU A 121 -6.01 8.11 -4.46
CA LEU A 121 -5.73 9.20 -5.37
C LEU A 121 -6.51 9.08 -6.68
N ILE A 122 -6.71 7.88 -7.23
CA ILE A 122 -7.58 7.74 -8.41
C ILE A 122 -9.02 8.16 -8.12
N LYS A 123 -9.53 7.87 -6.93
CA LYS A 123 -10.87 8.30 -6.51
C LYS A 123 -10.95 9.81 -6.35
N GLU A 124 -9.89 10.44 -5.86
CA GLU A 124 -9.80 11.89 -5.71
C GLU A 124 -9.72 12.60 -7.07
N LEU A 125 -8.89 12.09 -7.99
CA LEU A 125 -8.65 12.71 -9.30
C LEU A 125 -9.74 12.42 -10.33
N TYR A 126 -10.31 11.21 -10.32
CA TYR A 126 -11.20 10.69 -11.37
C TYR A 126 -12.55 10.21 -10.83
N GLY A 127 -12.91 10.55 -9.59
CA GLY A 127 -14.14 10.09 -8.94
C GLY A 127 -15.44 10.53 -9.63
N ASN A 128 -15.38 11.43 -10.61
CA ASN A 128 -16.52 11.77 -11.47
C ASN A 128 -16.71 10.83 -12.67
N GLN A 129 -15.68 10.06 -13.03
CA GLN A 129 -15.71 9.05 -14.09
C GLN A 129 -15.85 7.64 -13.51
N ILE A 130 -15.44 7.47 -12.26
CA ILE A 130 -15.50 6.21 -11.52
C ILE A 130 -16.79 6.17 -10.71
N GLY A 131 -17.65 5.19 -11.03
CA GLY A 131 -18.82 4.84 -10.24
C GLY A 131 -18.42 4.09 -8.97
N GLU A 132 -18.64 2.78 -8.95
CA GLU A 132 -18.23 1.93 -7.82
C GLU A 132 -16.73 1.58 -7.90
N LEU A 133 -16.02 1.63 -6.76
CA LEU A 133 -14.61 1.25 -6.62
C LEU A 133 -14.44 0.25 -5.46
N TYR A 134 -13.93 -0.92 -5.77
CA TYR A 134 -13.63 -2.02 -4.85
C TYR A 134 -12.15 -2.35 -4.87
N HIS A 135 -11.63 -2.85 -3.76
CA HIS A 135 -10.26 -3.34 -3.69
C HIS A 135 -10.10 -4.39 -2.60
N SER A 136 -9.10 -5.26 -2.74
CA SER A 136 -8.69 -6.17 -1.67
C SER A 136 -7.88 -5.42 -0.60
N LEU A 137 -7.80 -5.97 0.61
CA LEU A 137 -7.02 -5.37 1.71
C LEU A 137 -5.54 -5.12 1.36
N PRO A 138 -4.85 -6.01 0.61
CA PRO A 138 -3.46 -5.78 0.21
C PRO A 138 -3.31 -4.96 -1.07
N TYR A 139 -4.42 -4.49 -1.66
CA TYR A 139 -4.44 -3.77 -2.95
C TYR A 139 -3.86 -4.57 -4.13
N HIS A 140 -3.94 -5.90 -4.07
CA HIS A 140 -3.57 -6.79 -5.19
C HIS A 140 -4.74 -7.02 -6.16
N MET A 141 -5.95 -6.61 -5.79
CA MET A 141 -7.11 -6.59 -6.67
C MET A 141 -7.76 -5.23 -6.49
N VAL A 142 -8.01 -4.54 -7.61
CA VAL A 142 -8.73 -3.27 -7.66
C VAL A 142 -9.74 -3.38 -8.77
N GLU A 143 -10.98 -3.03 -8.51
CA GLU A 143 -12.07 -3.07 -9.50
C GLU A 143 -12.79 -1.74 -9.48
N PHE A 144 -13.01 -1.14 -10.63
CA PHE A 144 -13.81 0.08 -10.75
C PHE A 144 -14.75 0.03 -11.94
N PHE A 145 -15.89 0.70 -11.78
CA PHE A 145 -16.86 0.88 -12.85
C PHE A 145 -16.63 2.24 -13.52
N LEU A 146 -16.59 2.27 -14.84
CA LEU A 146 -16.46 3.47 -15.65
C LEU A 146 -17.84 3.84 -16.21
N ASP A 147 -18.46 4.88 -15.65
CA ASP A 147 -19.84 5.27 -15.97
C ASP A 147 -19.98 5.66 -17.45
N ASP A 148 -19.00 6.39 -17.99
CA ASP A 148 -19.01 6.87 -19.38
C ASP A 148 -18.96 5.74 -20.43
N PHE A 149 -18.53 4.53 -20.05
CA PHE A 149 -18.37 3.39 -20.96
C PHE A 149 -19.28 2.21 -20.62
N ASP A 150 -20.06 2.31 -19.55
CA ASP A 150 -20.81 1.20 -18.94
C ASP A 150 -19.96 -0.09 -18.85
N CYS A 151 -18.76 0.08 -18.31
CA CYS A 151 -17.73 -0.94 -18.35
C CYS A 151 -17.09 -1.09 -16.98
N LYS A 152 -17.04 -2.32 -16.48
CA LYS A 152 -16.30 -2.64 -15.27
C LYS A 152 -14.89 -3.03 -15.64
N VAL A 153 -13.90 -2.48 -14.95
CA VAL A 153 -12.49 -2.82 -15.13
C VAL A 153 -11.97 -3.48 -13.86
N THR A 154 -11.48 -4.71 -13.99
CA THR A 154 -10.86 -5.48 -12.90
C THR A 154 -9.35 -5.55 -13.13
N LEU A 155 -8.59 -5.04 -12.16
CA LEU A 155 -7.14 -5.09 -12.09
C LEU A 155 -6.73 -6.20 -11.12
N SER A 156 -5.90 -7.14 -11.59
CA SER A 156 -5.24 -8.14 -10.75
C SER A 156 -3.74 -7.89 -10.75
N LEU A 157 -3.19 -7.49 -9.61
CA LEU A 157 -1.83 -7.02 -9.40
C LEU A 157 -1.07 -7.99 -8.49
N LYS A 158 0.07 -8.50 -8.94
CA LYS A 158 0.90 -9.44 -8.20
C LYS A 158 2.19 -8.75 -7.77
N TYR A 159 2.51 -8.85 -6.48
CA TYR A 159 3.73 -8.31 -5.87
C TYR A 159 4.63 -9.42 -5.27
N ALA A 160 4.41 -10.67 -5.68
CA ALA A 160 4.93 -11.85 -4.98
C ALA A 160 6.45 -11.96 -4.94
N GLU A 161 7.16 -11.35 -5.89
CA GLU A 161 8.63 -11.38 -5.93
C GLU A 161 9.25 -10.31 -5.03
N ASP A 162 8.57 -9.17 -4.87
CA ASP A 162 9.00 -8.11 -3.96
C ASP A 162 7.79 -7.35 -3.40
N LEU A 163 7.39 -7.71 -2.18
CA LEU A 163 6.33 -7.01 -1.45
C LEU A 163 6.74 -5.58 -1.05
N ARG A 164 7.99 -5.17 -1.24
CA ARG A 164 8.46 -3.79 -1.04
C ARG A 164 8.36 -2.94 -2.31
N SER A 165 7.97 -3.51 -3.44
CA SER A 165 7.80 -2.75 -4.69
C SER A 165 6.45 -2.05 -4.76
N VAL A 166 6.42 -0.76 -5.08
CA VAL A 166 5.15 -0.06 -5.32
C VAL A 166 4.49 -0.54 -6.63
N LEU A 167 5.31 -0.88 -7.64
CA LEU A 167 4.86 -1.40 -8.93
C LEU A 167 4.69 -2.93 -8.90
N PRO A 168 3.64 -3.46 -9.53
CA PRO A 168 3.37 -4.89 -9.59
C PRO A 168 4.37 -5.62 -10.52
N THR A 169 4.73 -6.85 -10.16
CA THR A 169 5.56 -7.75 -10.99
C THR A 169 4.72 -8.60 -11.96
N GLY A 170 3.46 -8.83 -11.63
CA GLY A 170 2.48 -9.46 -12.53
C GLY A 170 1.21 -8.62 -12.60
N VAL A 171 0.66 -8.48 -13.80
CA VAL A 171 -0.54 -7.66 -14.03
C VAL A 171 -1.48 -8.40 -14.97
N SER A 172 -2.77 -8.40 -14.64
CA SER A 172 -3.86 -8.74 -15.54
C SER A 172 -4.94 -7.68 -15.45
N VAL A 173 -5.38 -7.16 -16.60
CA VAL A 173 -6.44 -6.16 -16.68
C VAL A 173 -7.57 -6.71 -17.56
N LEU A 174 -8.77 -6.77 -17.00
CA LEU A 174 -9.98 -7.24 -17.68
C LEU A 174 -11.05 -6.15 -17.71
N ALA A 175 -11.59 -5.88 -18.89
CA ALA A 175 -12.75 -5.02 -19.09
C ALA A 175 -14.00 -5.85 -19.37
N TRP A 176 -15.08 -5.53 -18.67
CA TRP A 176 -16.37 -6.20 -18.73
C TRP A 176 -17.43 -5.18 -19.21
N PRO A 177 -17.83 -5.22 -20.49
CA PRO A 177 -18.94 -4.40 -20.95
C PRO A 177 -20.25 -4.93 -20.34
N MET A 178 -21.00 -4.08 -19.64
CA MET A 178 -22.23 -4.52 -18.97
C MET A 178 -23.47 -4.36 -19.88
N HIS A 179 -23.41 -3.51 -20.91
CA HIS A 179 -24.49 -3.33 -21.89
C HIS A 179 -24.73 -4.50 -22.85
N ALA A 180 -23.76 -5.41 -23.03
CA ALA A 180 -23.89 -6.61 -23.88
C ALA A 180 -24.98 -7.59 -23.41
N VAL A 181 -25.49 -7.45 -22.18
CA VAL A 181 -26.47 -8.36 -21.57
C VAL A 181 -27.92 -8.05 -22.01
N THR A 182 -28.19 -6.86 -22.55
CA THR A 182 -29.58 -6.37 -22.68
C THR A 182 -30.18 -6.49 -24.07
N MET A 183 -29.39 -6.74 -25.12
CA MET A 183 -29.87 -6.82 -26.49
C MET A 183 -29.45 -8.12 -27.18
N ASN A 184 -30.08 -9.23 -26.79
CA ASN A 184 -30.66 -10.23 -27.71
C ASN A 184 -31.04 -11.53 -26.95
N THR A 185 -32.33 -11.89 -27.01
CA THR A 185 -32.86 -13.26 -26.92
C THR A 185 -32.29 -14.21 -25.86
N LYS A 186 -33.02 -14.38 -24.74
CA LYS A 186 -33.31 -15.65 -24.03
C LYS A 186 -32.17 -16.63 -23.67
N GLU A 187 -30.90 -16.27 -23.77
CA GLU A 187 -29.79 -17.05 -23.22
C GLU A 187 -28.89 -16.12 -22.42
N GLU A 188 -28.83 -16.34 -21.10
CA GLU A 188 -27.94 -15.66 -20.15
C GLU A 188 -26.47 -15.99 -20.49
N THR A 189 -25.96 -15.38 -21.56
CA THR A 189 -24.56 -15.52 -21.95
C THR A 189 -23.79 -14.49 -21.16
N GLN A 190 -22.99 -14.91 -20.19
CA GLN A 190 -22.18 -13.99 -19.38
C GLN A 190 -21.26 -13.18 -20.30
N PRO A 191 -21.08 -11.85 -20.04
CA PRO A 191 -20.20 -11.03 -20.85
C PRO A 191 -18.79 -11.58 -20.78
N ILE A 192 -18.21 -11.89 -21.95
CA ILE A 192 -16.82 -12.36 -22.04
C ILE A 192 -15.93 -11.15 -21.79
N PRO A 193 -15.01 -11.19 -20.81
CA PRO A 193 -14.13 -10.07 -20.54
C PRO A 193 -13.09 -9.90 -21.66
N THR A 194 -12.77 -8.65 -21.96
CA THR A 194 -11.67 -8.29 -22.86
C THR A 194 -10.42 -8.01 -22.04
N ARG A 195 -9.31 -8.67 -22.37
CA ARG A 195 -8.02 -8.41 -21.73
C ARG A 195 -7.37 -7.17 -22.33
N LEU A 196 -6.98 -6.22 -21.49
CA LEU A 196 -6.37 -4.94 -21.91
C LEU A 196 -4.85 -5.01 -21.80
N SER A 197 -4.16 -5.54 -22.81
CA SER A 197 -2.68 -5.70 -22.76
C SER A 197 -1.93 -4.38 -22.60
N TYR A 198 -2.39 -3.31 -23.25
CA TYR A 198 -1.78 -1.97 -23.14
C TYR A 198 -1.84 -1.44 -21.70
N ALA A 199 -2.95 -1.69 -21.00
CA ALA A 199 -3.11 -1.29 -19.60
C ALA A 199 -2.22 -2.10 -18.67
N GLU A 200 -2.00 -3.38 -18.99
CA GLU A 200 -1.05 -4.20 -18.25
C GLU A 200 0.39 -3.66 -18.38
N ASP A 201 0.78 -3.21 -19.57
CA ASP A 201 2.11 -2.61 -19.79
C ASP A 201 2.26 -1.26 -19.07
N ALA A 202 1.21 -0.43 -19.07
CA ALA A 202 1.17 0.80 -18.30
C ALA A 202 1.36 0.54 -16.81
N LEU A 203 0.58 -0.38 -16.22
CA LEU A 203 0.67 -0.72 -14.78
C LEU A 203 2.01 -1.35 -14.36
N ARG A 204 2.78 -1.93 -15.28
CA ARG A 204 4.14 -2.44 -14.99
C ARG A 204 5.17 -1.32 -14.86
N SER A 205 4.90 -0.13 -15.41
CA SER A 205 5.88 0.95 -15.53
C SER A 205 5.44 2.29 -14.93
N MET A 206 4.15 2.45 -14.63
CA MET A 206 3.51 3.68 -14.18
C MET A 206 2.74 3.45 -12.88
N SER A 207 2.50 4.52 -12.13
CA SER A 207 1.59 4.47 -10.99
C SER A 207 0.15 4.20 -11.42
N LEU A 208 -0.71 3.72 -10.52
CA LEU A 208 -2.10 3.44 -10.83
C LEU A 208 -2.87 4.67 -11.37
N PRO A 209 -2.70 5.91 -10.85
CA PRO A 209 -3.34 7.08 -11.45
C PRO A 209 -2.91 7.37 -12.88
N GLU A 210 -1.62 7.21 -13.19
CA GLU A 210 -1.10 7.41 -14.55
C GLU A 210 -1.61 6.30 -15.48
N ALA A 211 -1.57 5.05 -15.04
CA ALA A 211 -2.08 3.92 -15.82
C ALA A 211 -3.61 3.99 -16.02
N TYR A 212 -4.35 4.55 -15.07
CA TYR A 212 -5.78 4.81 -15.22
C TYR A 212 -6.06 5.76 -16.41
N ALA A 213 -5.26 6.83 -16.56
CA ALA A 213 -5.41 7.74 -17.70
C ALA A 213 -5.20 7.02 -19.03
N GLU A 214 -4.22 6.12 -19.11
CA GLU A 214 -3.99 5.27 -20.28
C GLU A 214 -5.15 4.30 -20.56
N ILE A 215 -5.72 3.68 -19.52
CA ILE A 215 -6.91 2.82 -19.62
C ILE A 215 -8.06 3.58 -20.27
N VAL A 216 -8.46 4.71 -19.69
CA VAL A 216 -9.61 5.48 -20.18
C VAL A 216 -9.38 6.01 -21.60
N LEU A 217 -8.15 6.42 -21.94
CA LEU A 217 -7.83 6.96 -23.24
C LEU A 217 -8.02 5.95 -24.38
N ASN A 218 -7.63 4.69 -24.17
CA ASN A 218 -7.59 3.67 -25.22
C ASN A 218 -8.78 2.69 -25.16
N LEU A 219 -9.51 2.64 -24.04
CA LEU A 219 -10.66 1.74 -23.86
C LEU A 219 -11.74 1.88 -24.96
N PRO A 220 -12.14 3.08 -25.43
CA PRO A 220 -13.19 3.20 -26.44
C PRO A 220 -12.83 2.51 -27.77
N GLN A 221 -11.56 2.59 -28.17
CA GLN A 221 -11.11 1.96 -29.40
C GLN A 221 -11.14 0.44 -29.27
N VAL A 222 -10.66 -0.08 -28.14
CA VAL A 222 -10.61 -1.53 -27.86
C VAL A 222 -12.01 -2.12 -27.78
N LEU A 223 -12.94 -1.41 -27.14
CA LEU A 223 -14.35 -1.83 -27.08
C LEU A 223 -14.99 -1.85 -28.48
N LYS A 224 -14.73 -0.85 -29.34
CA LYS A 224 -15.24 -0.83 -30.73
C LYS A 224 -14.67 -1.96 -31.58
N GLU A 225 -13.37 -2.27 -31.43
CA GLU A 225 -12.73 -3.36 -32.17
C GLU A 225 -13.24 -4.74 -31.73
N THR A 226 -13.53 -4.90 -30.44
CA THR A 226 -13.97 -6.18 -29.87
C THR A 226 -15.48 -6.40 -29.99
N TYR A 227 -16.28 -5.32 -29.87
CA TYR A 227 -17.74 -5.33 -29.94
C TYR A 227 -18.25 -4.33 -31.00
N PRO A 228 -17.99 -4.57 -32.29
CA PRO A 228 -18.33 -3.63 -33.37
C PRO A 228 -19.84 -3.40 -33.58
N GLN A 229 -20.71 -4.14 -32.90
CA GLN A 229 -22.17 -3.97 -32.97
C GLN A 229 -22.76 -3.15 -31.82
N GLU A 230 -21.95 -2.78 -30.82
CA GLU A 230 -22.37 -1.97 -29.68
C GLU A 230 -21.94 -0.51 -29.91
N ASN A 231 -22.90 0.36 -30.24
CA ASN A 231 -22.64 1.80 -30.32
C ASN A 231 -22.48 2.34 -28.89
N PHE A 232 -21.23 2.41 -28.41
CA PHE A 232 -20.86 3.22 -27.26
C PHE A 232 -21.01 4.70 -27.66
N ALA A 233 -22.02 5.37 -27.10
CA ALA A 233 -22.41 6.75 -27.39
C ALA A 233 -21.85 7.71 -26.34
#